data_AF-A0A8X6W0T3-F1
#
_entry.id   AF-A0A8X6W0T3-F1
#
_cell.length_a   1.000
_cell.length_b   1.000
_cell.length_c   1.000
_cell.angle_alpha   90.00
_cell.angle_beta   90.00
_cell.angle_gamma   90.00
#
_symmetry.space_group_name_H-M   'P 1'
#
loop_
_entity.id
_entity.type
_entity.pdbx_description
1 polymer ?
#
loop_
_entity_poly.entity_id
_entity_poly.type
_entity_poly.pdbx_seq_one_letter_code
_entity_poly.pdbx_strand_id
1 'polypeptide(L)'
;MAFLGKGSKVDLQYMATEMEVEDVLGLKVMELRRAIVNSKNFDEEFCREFLNTIIDERKRKEEIELDEKKRKGELELDKRKRKEERELTEKKRKEEIELAERKRKEEMELAERKRLDETEERKRRDEMDFELQKKRIELKERNEAEVKGPGQIKIDLHKLIPKFDSKFDDISLFLISFERQAKILNLPKICWVTHLISILPSEIVGLNIFRISLRHRSSKYLLHPVYFHFTGRTNMVLYTVWLMFQFPLFI
;
A
#
# COMPACT_ATOMS: atom_id res chain seq x y z
N MET A 1 48.62 -56.65 -75.26
CA MET A 1 49.03 -56.49 -73.84
C MET A 1 48.68 -55.10 -73.24
N ALA A 2 47.45 -54.59 -73.43
CA ALA A 2 47.05 -53.26 -72.92
C ALA A 2 46.53 -53.26 -71.47
N PHE A 3 46.13 -54.42 -70.93
CA PHE A 3 45.41 -54.52 -69.65
C PHE A 3 46.29 -54.22 -68.43
N LEU A 4 47.59 -54.58 -68.46
CA LEU A 4 48.58 -54.21 -67.42
C LEU A 4 48.78 -52.68 -67.31
N GLY A 5 48.23 -51.91 -68.26
CA GLY A 5 48.14 -50.45 -68.21
C GLY A 5 47.23 -49.93 -67.11
N LYS A 6 46.23 -50.72 -66.68
CA LYS A 6 45.18 -50.31 -65.73
C LYS A 6 45.64 -50.39 -64.27
N GLY A 7 46.60 -51.25 -63.96
CA GLY A 7 47.13 -51.45 -62.61
C GLY A 7 48.09 -50.35 -62.19
N SER A 8 48.03 -49.97 -60.92
CA SER A 8 49.05 -49.16 -60.26
C SER A 8 50.35 -49.95 -60.06
N LYS A 9 51.43 -49.27 -59.67
CA LYS A 9 52.71 -49.95 -59.37
C LYS A 9 52.53 -51.04 -58.31
N VAL A 10 51.73 -50.77 -57.27
CA VAL A 10 51.46 -51.73 -56.18
C VAL A 10 50.67 -52.92 -56.69
N ASP A 11 49.64 -52.69 -57.53
CA ASP A 11 48.83 -53.76 -58.13
C ASP A 11 49.70 -54.71 -58.98
N LEU A 12 50.64 -54.14 -59.75
CA LEU A 12 51.57 -54.89 -60.60
C LEU A 12 52.66 -55.62 -59.79
N GLN A 13 53.09 -55.07 -58.65
CA GLN A 13 54.03 -55.76 -57.75
C GLN A 13 53.39 -56.97 -57.09
N TYR A 14 52.16 -56.83 -56.62
CA TYR A 14 51.39 -57.95 -56.06
C TYR A 14 51.18 -59.05 -57.11
N MET A 15 50.78 -58.66 -58.32
CA MET A 15 50.68 -59.57 -59.45
C MET A 15 51.99 -60.28 -59.78
N ALA A 16 53.10 -59.55 -59.88
CA ALA A 16 54.40 -60.13 -60.20
C ALA A 16 54.88 -61.11 -59.11
N THR A 17 54.57 -60.84 -57.84
CA THR A 17 54.84 -61.75 -56.73
C THR A 17 54.06 -63.05 -56.88
N GLU A 18 52.78 -62.99 -57.25
CA GLU A 18 51.94 -64.17 -57.49
C GLU A 18 52.44 -64.99 -58.71
N MET A 19 53.04 -64.34 -59.69
CA MET A 19 53.67 -64.97 -60.85
C MET A 19 55.08 -65.51 -60.56
N GLU A 20 55.47 -65.58 -59.28
CA GLU A 20 56.78 -66.05 -58.82
C GLU A 20 57.97 -65.25 -59.40
N VAL A 21 57.76 -63.97 -59.70
CA VAL A 21 58.84 -63.06 -60.09
C VAL A 21 59.54 -62.55 -58.84
N GLU A 22 60.83 -62.85 -58.72
CA GLU A 22 61.67 -62.39 -57.60
C GLU A 22 62.05 -60.90 -57.73
N ASP A 23 62.38 -60.25 -56.61
CA ASP A 23 62.91 -58.88 -56.52
C ASP A 23 62.04 -57.74 -57.12
N VAL A 24 60.72 -57.89 -57.07
CA VAL A 24 59.74 -56.96 -57.69
C VAL A 24 59.63 -55.58 -57.01
N LEU A 25 60.13 -55.43 -55.78
CA LEU A 25 59.96 -54.20 -54.98
C LEU A 25 60.72 -53.00 -55.57
N GLY A 26 61.90 -53.24 -56.16
CA GLY A 26 62.74 -52.20 -56.79
C GLY A 26 62.37 -51.86 -58.23
N LEU A 27 61.61 -52.73 -58.90
CA LEU A 27 61.33 -52.61 -60.33
C LEU A 27 60.41 -51.41 -60.63
N LYS A 28 60.66 -50.76 -61.76
CA LYS A 28 59.78 -49.74 -62.33
C LYS A 28 58.55 -50.41 -62.96
N VAL A 29 57.46 -49.64 -63.12
CA VAL A 29 56.20 -50.13 -63.73
C VAL A 29 56.43 -50.85 -65.07
N MET A 30 57.31 -50.32 -65.92
CA MET A 30 57.63 -50.95 -67.21
C MET A 30 58.41 -52.25 -67.09
N GLU A 31 59.30 -52.36 -66.10
CA GLU A 31 60.08 -53.57 -65.82
C GLU A 31 59.19 -54.66 -65.23
N LEU A 32 58.27 -54.29 -64.32
CA LEU A 32 57.23 -55.18 -63.80
C LEU A 32 56.35 -55.74 -64.92
N ARG A 33 55.84 -54.87 -65.81
CA ARG A 33 55.02 -55.30 -66.96
C ARG A 33 55.76 -56.28 -67.86
N ARG A 34 57.06 -56.06 -68.09
CA ARG A 34 57.89 -56.93 -68.91
C ARG A 34 58.17 -58.27 -68.21
N ALA A 35 58.46 -58.24 -66.91
CA ALA A 35 58.75 -59.44 -66.12
C ALA A 35 57.52 -60.37 -66.02
N ILE A 36 56.31 -59.81 -65.83
CA ILE A 36 55.06 -60.58 -65.79
C ILE A 36 54.82 -61.30 -67.12
N VAL A 37 54.94 -60.60 -68.25
CA VAL A 37 54.72 -61.18 -69.59
C VAL A 37 55.75 -62.24 -69.95
N ASN A 38 56.98 -62.10 -69.46
CA ASN A 38 58.07 -63.05 -69.71
C ASN A 38 58.10 -64.22 -68.70
N SER A 39 57.20 -64.26 -67.73
CA SER A 39 57.16 -65.33 -66.72
C SER A 39 56.74 -66.66 -67.37
N LYS A 40 57.24 -67.77 -66.82
CA LYS A 40 56.93 -69.12 -67.33
C LYS A 40 55.44 -69.49 -67.21
N ASN A 41 54.75 -68.86 -66.26
CA ASN A 41 53.36 -69.15 -65.89
C ASN A 41 52.39 -68.09 -66.44
N PHE A 42 52.81 -67.31 -67.45
CA PHE A 42 51.97 -66.26 -68.01
C PHE A 42 50.80 -66.83 -68.81
N ASP A 43 49.59 -66.63 -68.30
CA ASP A 43 48.33 -66.78 -69.03
C ASP A 43 47.60 -65.43 -69.11
N GLU A 44 47.24 -65.00 -70.33
CA GLU A 44 46.71 -63.66 -70.55
C GLU A 44 45.33 -63.46 -69.90
N GLU A 45 44.47 -64.48 -69.93
CA GLU A 45 43.11 -64.42 -69.40
C GLU A 45 43.14 -64.39 -67.87
N PHE A 46 43.90 -65.32 -67.28
CA PHE A 46 44.15 -65.39 -65.85
C PHE A 46 44.78 -64.10 -65.31
N CYS A 47 45.86 -63.60 -65.93
CA CYS A 47 46.52 -62.37 -65.48
C CYS A 47 45.57 -61.16 -65.59
N ARG A 48 44.70 -61.12 -66.59
CA ARG A 48 43.73 -60.05 -66.76
C ARG A 48 42.67 -60.07 -65.68
N GLU A 49 42.08 -61.23 -65.42
CA GLU A 49 41.09 -61.40 -64.34
C GLU A 49 41.70 -61.13 -62.97
N PHE A 50 42.88 -61.67 -62.72
CA PHE A 50 43.62 -61.45 -61.48
C PHE A 50 43.92 -59.96 -61.26
N LEU A 51 44.34 -59.23 -62.30
CA LEU A 51 44.59 -57.78 -62.19
C LEU A 51 43.31 -57.01 -61.88
N ASN A 52 42.20 -57.37 -62.53
CA ASN A 52 40.92 -56.71 -62.29
C ASN A 52 40.49 -56.93 -60.83
N THR A 53 40.63 -58.15 -60.29
CA THR A 53 40.32 -58.45 -58.89
C THR A 53 41.16 -57.60 -57.93
N ILE A 54 42.48 -57.49 -58.13
CA ILE A 54 43.36 -56.66 -57.30
C ILE A 54 42.92 -55.18 -57.33
N ILE A 55 42.65 -54.66 -58.52
CA ILE A 55 42.21 -53.27 -58.70
C ILE A 55 40.87 -53.03 -58.01
N ASP A 56 39.91 -53.95 -58.16
CA ASP A 56 38.59 -53.85 -57.56
C ASP A 56 38.65 -53.94 -56.03
N GLU A 57 39.48 -54.82 -55.47
CA GLU A 57 39.73 -54.88 -54.03
C GLU A 57 40.34 -53.59 -53.49
N ARG A 58 41.33 -53.03 -54.19
CA ARG A 58 41.93 -51.75 -53.79
C ARG A 58 40.90 -50.62 -53.82
N LYS A 59 40.11 -50.52 -54.88
CA LYS A 59 39.03 -49.51 -54.99
C LYS A 59 37.98 -49.66 -53.89
N ARG A 60 37.56 -50.89 -53.58
CA ARG A 60 36.62 -51.16 -52.48
C ARG A 60 37.19 -50.73 -51.14
N LYS A 61 38.47 -51.01 -50.86
CA LYS A 61 39.14 -50.54 -49.63
C LYS A 61 39.19 -49.02 -49.55
N GLU A 62 39.57 -48.35 -50.63
CA GLU A 62 39.57 -46.88 -50.71
C GLU A 62 38.17 -46.27 -50.49
N GLU A 63 37.12 -46.90 -51.04
CA GLU A 63 35.72 -46.47 -50.85
C GLU A 63 35.26 -46.63 -49.40
N ILE A 64 35.55 -47.76 -48.76
CA ILE A 64 35.25 -48.01 -47.34
C ILE A 64 35.95 -46.98 -46.45
N GLU A 65 37.25 -46.75 -46.66
CA GLU A 65 38.01 -45.78 -45.88
C GLU A 65 37.45 -44.35 -46.04
N LEU A 66 37.04 -43.99 -47.26
CA LEU A 66 36.41 -42.70 -47.54
C LEU A 66 35.06 -42.56 -46.81
N ASP A 67 34.23 -43.60 -46.83
CA ASP A 67 32.93 -43.61 -46.14
C ASP A 67 33.10 -43.53 -44.61
N GLU A 68 34.03 -44.29 -44.05
CA GLU A 68 34.37 -44.23 -42.63
C GLU A 68 34.85 -42.83 -42.22
N LYS A 69 35.71 -42.21 -43.03
CA LYS A 69 36.18 -40.84 -42.80
C LYS A 69 35.05 -39.82 -42.86
N LYS A 70 34.13 -39.96 -43.82
CA LYS A 70 32.93 -39.10 -43.92
C LYS A 70 32.03 -39.26 -42.71
N ARG A 71 31.68 -40.49 -42.34
CA ARG A 71 30.85 -40.80 -41.16
C ARG A 71 31.46 -40.26 -39.87
N LYS A 72 32.79 -40.39 -39.70
CA LYS A 72 33.50 -39.83 -38.56
C LYS A 72 33.40 -38.30 -38.52
N GLY A 73 33.58 -37.63 -39.67
CA GLY A 73 33.43 -36.19 -39.80
C GLY A 73 32.01 -35.70 -39.49
N GLU A 74 30.99 -36.40 -39.98
CA GLU A 74 29.58 -36.09 -39.69
C GLU A 74 29.25 -36.22 -38.20
N LEU A 75 29.75 -37.29 -37.56
CA LEU A 75 29.55 -37.51 -36.13
C LEU A 75 30.23 -36.41 -35.27
N GLU A 76 31.43 -35.98 -35.64
CA GLU A 76 32.10 -34.87 -34.96
C GLU A 76 31.36 -33.54 -35.13
N LEU A 77 30.84 -33.28 -36.33
CA LEU A 77 30.04 -32.10 -36.60
C LEU A 77 28.74 -32.09 -35.79
N ASP A 78 28.03 -33.21 -35.70
CA ASP A 78 26.81 -33.35 -34.90
C ASP A 78 27.10 -33.15 -33.40
N LYS A 79 28.18 -33.76 -32.88
CA LYS A 79 28.63 -33.54 -31.50
C LYS A 79 28.91 -32.07 -31.21
N ARG A 80 29.58 -31.38 -32.14
CA ARG A 80 29.87 -29.94 -32.00
C ARG A 80 28.60 -29.11 -32.00
N LYS A 81 27.68 -29.33 -32.93
CA LYS A 81 26.38 -28.63 -32.99
C LYS A 81 25.57 -28.81 -31.71
N ARG A 82 25.47 -30.04 -31.20
CA ARG A 82 24.78 -30.32 -29.93
C ARG A 82 25.43 -29.62 -28.74
N LYS A 83 26.76 -29.50 -28.74
CA LYS A 83 27.49 -28.78 -27.69
C LYS A 83 27.19 -27.28 -27.75
N GLU A 84 27.29 -26.68 -28.92
CA GLU A 84 26.99 -25.25 -29.15
C GLU A 84 25.52 -24.93 -28.78
N GLU A 85 24.57 -25.80 -29.11
CA GLU A 85 23.16 -25.64 -28.74
C GLU A 85 22.95 -25.69 -27.21
N ARG A 86 23.62 -26.61 -26.51
CA ARG A 86 23.59 -26.69 -25.05
C ARG A 86 24.18 -25.45 -24.38
N GLU A 87 25.32 -24.97 -24.88
CA GLU A 87 25.94 -23.75 -24.37
C GLU A 87 25.04 -22.52 -24.59
N LEU A 88 24.40 -22.41 -25.75
CA LEU A 88 23.46 -21.34 -26.04
C LEU A 88 22.23 -21.37 -25.13
N THR A 89 21.64 -22.56 -24.93
CA THR A 89 20.46 -22.72 -24.06
C THR A 89 20.80 -22.44 -22.60
N GLU A 90 21.97 -22.88 -22.12
CA GLU A 90 22.43 -22.56 -20.76
C GLU A 90 22.67 -21.05 -20.59
N LYS A 91 23.28 -20.39 -21.58
CA LYS A 91 23.47 -18.94 -21.56
C LYS A 91 22.15 -18.18 -21.48
N LYS A 92 21.16 -18.55 -22.31
CA LYS A 92 19.81 -17.95 -22.26
C LYS A 92 19.14 -18.12 -20.91
N ARG A 93 19.24 -19.33 -20.31
CA ARG A 93 18.67 -19.58 -18.97
C ARG A 93 19.34 -18.73 -17.89
N LYS A 94 20.66 -18.53 -17.95
CA LYS A 94 21.39 -17.66 -17.02
C LYS A 94 20.94 -16.20 -17.17
N GLU A 95 20.87 -15.69 -18.40
CA GLU A 95 20.40 -14.33 -18.68
C GLU A 95 18.95 -14.10 -18.20
N GLU A 96 18.06 -15.10 -18.37
CA GLU A 96 16.68 -15.03 -17.90
C GLU A 96 16.58 -14.98 -16.37
N ILE A 97 17.36 -15.81 -15.66
CA ILE A 97 17.42 -15.81 -14.19
C ILE A 97 17.93 -14.46 -13.68
N GLU A 98 19.03 -13.95 -14.23
CA GLU A 98 19.60 -12.66 -13.84
C GLU A 98 18.62 -11.50 -14.08
N LEU A 99 17.91 -11.53 -15.21
CA LEU A 99 16.87 -10.54 -15.50
C LEU A 99 15.71 -10.62 -14.49
N ALA A 100 15.28 -11.82 -14.12
CA ALA A 100 14.21 -12.03 -13.14
C ALA A 100 14.63 -11.56 -11.74
N GLU A 101 15.87 -11.83 -11.33
CA GLU A 101 16.42 -11.35 -10.06
C GLU A 101 16.51 -9.83 -10.01
N ARG A 102 16.98 -9.19 -11.09
CA ARG A 102 17.02 -7.73 -11.19
C ARG A 102 15.62 -7.12 -11.07
N LYS A 103 14.64 -7.66 -11.79
CA LYS A 103 13.25 -7.19 -11.72
C LYS A 103 12.66 -7.31 -10.31
N ARG A 104 12.89 -8.43 -9.64
CA ARG A 104 12.45 -8.62 -8.24
C ARG A 104 13.09 -7.61 -7.30
N LYS A 105 14.37 -7.31 -7.49
CA LYS A 105 15.09 -6.32 -6.69
C LYS A 105 14.52 -4.92 -6.89
N GLU A 106 14.32 -4.50 -8.14
CA GLU A 106 13.70 -3.21 -8.48
C GLU A 106 12.28 -3.08 -7.90
N GLU A 107 11.48 -4.15 -7.95
CA GLU A 107 10.13 -4.17 -7.38
C GLU A 107 10.14 -4.03 -5.84
N MET A 108 11.07 -4.72 -5.17
CA MET A 108 11.23 -4.58 -3.71
C MET A 108 11.67 -3.16 -3.31
N GLU A 109 12.66 -2.59 -4.01
CA GLU A 109 13.13 -1.22 -3.75
C GLU A 109 12.01 -0.19 -3.98
N LEU A 110 11.22 -0.37 -5.04
CA LEU A 110 10.06 0.49 -5.31
C LEU A 110 8.98 0.35 -4.22
N ALA A 111 8.70 -0.86 -3.76
CA ALA A 111 7.73 -1.10 -2.69
C ALA A 111 8.20 -0.51 -1.34
N GLU A 112 9.50 -0.61 -1.03
CA GLU A 112 10.09 0.01 0.15
C GLU A 112 10.00 1.53 0.11
N ARG A 113 10.34 2.13 -1.04
CA ARG A 113 10.23 3.58 -1.22
C ARG A 113 8.80 4.09 -1.03
N LYS A 114 7.80 3.39 -1.58
CA LYS A 114 6.38 3.73 -1.38
C LYS A 114 5.98 3.68 0.09
N ARG A 115 6.43 2.65 0.83
CA ARG A 115 6.17 2.55 2.28
C ARG A 115 6.80 3.71 3.04
N LEU A 116 8.03 4.10 2.70
CA LEU A 116 8.67 5.24 3.31
C LEU A 116 7.89 6.53 3.05
N ASP A 117 7.55 6.80 1.79
CA ASP A 117 6.76 7.97 1.40
C ASP A 117 5.40 8.01 2.12
N GLU A 118 4.68 6.88 2.21
CA GLU A 118 3.42 6.77 2.95
C GLU A 118 3.59 7.06 4.46
N THR A 119 4.69 6.57 5.07
CA THR A 119 4.97 6.85 6.49
C THR A 119 5.33 8.30 6.74
N GLU A 120 6.06 8.94 5.82
CA GLU A 120 6.38 10.37 5.90
C GLU A 120 5.13 11.23 5.73
N GLU A 121 4.28 10.91 4.75
CA GLU A 121 3.00 11.61 4.58
C GLU A 121 2.12 11.48 5.83
N ARG A 122 2.07 10.29 6.43
CA ARG A 122 1.31 10.09 7.68
C ARG A 122 1.85 10.96 8.81
N LYS A 123 3.17 11.00 9.01
CA LYS A 123 3.80 11.89 10.01
C LYS A 123 3.47 13.37 9.76
N ARG A 124 3.52 13.82 8.50
CA ARG A 124 3.15 15.20 8.14
C ARG A 124 1.69 15.51 8.42
N ARG A 125 0.78 14.56 8.19
CA ARG A 125 -0.65 14.70 8.54
C ARG A 125 -0.84 14.77 10.05
N ASP A 126 -0.22 13.86 10.80
CA ASP A 126 -0.30 13.83 12.26
C ASP A 126 0.25 15.13 12.87
N GLU A 127 1.35 15.68 12.34
CA GLU A 127 1.95 16.96 12.77
C GLU A 127 1.04 18.16 12.44
N MET A 128 0.46 18.20 11.24
CA MET A 128 -0.52 19.22 10.87
C MET A 128 -1.79 19.16 11.75
N ASP A 129 -2.29 17.97 12.04
CA ASP A 129 -3.44 17.76 12.92
C ASP A 129 -3.14 18.20 14.36
N PHE A 130 -1.94 17.92 14.85
CA PHE A 130 -1.47 18.39 16.16
C PHE A 130 -1.42 19.92 16.22
N GLU A 131 -0.83 20.58 15.23
CA GLU A 131 -0.78 22.05 15.14
C GLU A 131 -2.19 22.67 15.05
N LEU A 132 -3.11 22.04 14.32
CA LEU A 132 -4.51 22.46 14.27
C LEU A 132 -5.20 22.33 15.62
N GLN A 133 -4.97 21.24 16.36
CA GLN A 133 -5.53 21.06 17.71
C GLN A 133 -4.98 22.12 18.67
N LYS A 134 -3.67 22.39 18.62
CA LYS A 134 -3.04 23.44 19.42
C LYS A 134 -3.70 24.80 19.19
N LYS A 135 -3.86 25.21 17.92
CA LYS A 135 -4.56 26.47 17.56
C LYS A 135 -6.02 26.49 18.02
N ARG A 136 -6.74 25.36 17.95
CA ARG A 136 -8.12 25.26 18.45
C ARG A 136 -8.19 25.47 19.97
N ILE A 137 -7.24 24.90 20.72
CA ILE A 137 -7.16 25.10 22.18
C ILE A 137 -6.80 26.55 22.48
N GLU A 138 -5.78 27.13 21.86
CA GLU A 138 -5.42 28.55 22.04
C GLU A 138 -6.59 29.50 21.72
N LEU A 139 -7.33 29.24 20.64
CA LEU A 139 -8.53 30.01 20.31
C LEU A 139 -9.63 29.82 21.35
N LYS A 140 -9.82 28.59 21.86
CA LYS A 140 -10.79 28.30 22.91
C LYS A 140 -10.41 28.99 24.22
N GLU A 141 -9.14 28.98 24.62
CA GLU A 141 -8.63 29.69 25.80
C GLU A 141 -8.78 31.21 25.66
N ARG A 142 -8.49 31.76 24.47
CA ARG A 142 -8.73 33.18 24.17
C ARG A 142 -10.23 33.52 24.22
N ASN A 143 -11.08 32.69 23.62
CA ASN A 143 -12.52 32.87 23.65
C ASN A 143 -13.09 32.67 25.06
N GLU A 144 -12.55 31.76 25.87
CA GLU A 144 -12.93 31.60 27.28
C GLU A 144 -12.43 32.78 28.13
N ALA A 145 -11.30 33.39 27.78
CA ALA A 145 -10.85 34.66 28.37
C ALA A 145 -11.73 35.85 27.94
N GLU A 146 -12.24 35.87 26.70
CA GLU A 146 -13.21 36.87 26.20
C GLU A 146 -14.65 36.63 26.70
N VAL A 147 -15.07 35.36 26.90
CA VAL A 147 -16.34 34.97 27.52
C VAL A 147 -16.29 35.12 29.05
N LYS A 148 -15.08 35.18 29.63
CA LYS A 148 -14.84 35.86 30.92
C LYS A 148 -14.90 37.40 30.80
N GLY A 149 -15.51 37.94 29.75
CA GLY A 149 -16.21 39.22 29.82
C GLY A 149 -17.45 39.13 30.73
N PRO A 150 -17.95 40.27 31.21
CA PRO A 150 -17.77 40.78 32.55
C PRO A 150 -18.42 39.91 33.66
N GLY A 151 -18.01 38.65 33.81
CA GLY A 151 -18.53 37.71 34.82
C GLY A 151 -17.95 37.87 36.23
N GLN A 152 -17.21 38.93 36.47
CA GLN A 152 -16.78 39.42 37.78
C GLN A 152 -16.70 40.96 37.71
N ILE A 153 -17.76 41.64 37.27
CA ILE A 153 -17.93 42.99 37.81
C ILE A 153 -18.21 42.77 39.28
N LYS A 154 -17.18 42.95 40.10
CA LYS A 154 -17.28 43.04 41.56
C LYS A 154 -17.99 44.36 41.87
N ILE A 155 -19.23 44.52 41.41
CA ILE A 155 -20.09 45.62 41.83
C ILE A 155 -20.44 45.28 43.27
N ASP A 156 -19.84 46.02 44.18
CA ASP A 156 -20.15 45.93 45.60
C ASP A 156 -21.52 46.59 45.80
N LEU A 157 -22.61 45.87 45.47
CA LEU A 157 -23.98 46.39 45.57
C LEU A 157 -24.30 46.83 47.01
N HIS A 158 -23.60 46.30 48.02
CA HIS A 158 -23.71 46.73 49.41
C HIS A 158 -23.32 48.20 49.63
N LYS A 159 -22.58 48.83 48.71
CA LYS A 159 -22.26 50.27 48.75
C LYS A 159 -23.25 51.14 47.97
N LEU A 160 -23.97 50.55 47.02
CA LEU A 160 -24.84 51.27 46.07
C LEU A 160 -26.33 51.21 46.45
N ILE A 161 -26.69 50.23 47.28
CA ILE A 161 -28.05 50.04 47.78
C ILE A 161 -27.97 50.08 49.32
N PRO A 162 -28.79 50.94 49.98
CA PRO A 162 -28.91 50.92 51.43
C PRO A 162 -29.26 49.52 51.94
N LYS A 163 -28.70 49.12 53.09
CA LYS A 163 -29.06 47.84 53.72
C LYS A 163 -30.54 47.86 54.08
N PHE A 164 -31.23 46.76 53.78
CA PHE A 164 -32.64 46.58 54.12
C PHE A 164 -32.79 46.31 55.63
N ASP A 165 -33.60 47.12 56.31
CA ASP A 165 -34.03 46.91 57.69
C ASP A 165 -35.44 46.33 57.73
N SER A 166 -35.57 45.09 58.23
CA SER A 166 -36.84 44.36 58.30
C SER A 166 -37.89 44.96 59.23
N LYS A 167 -37.52 45.94 60.07
CA LYS A 167 -38.45 46.61 61.00
C LYS A 167 -39.01 47.91 60.46
N PHE A 168 -38.30 48.58 59.55
CA PHE A 168 -38.61 49.94 59.13
C PHE A 168 -38.79 50.10 57.62
N ASP A 169 -38.20 49.21 56.80
CA ASP A 169 -38.22 49.35 55.35
C ASP A 169 -39.35 48.54 54.70
N ASP A 170 -40.02 49.14 53.71
CA ASP A 170 -40.98 48.46 52.85
C ASP A 170 -40.26 47.65 51.77
N ILE A 171 -40.49 46.34 51.76
CA ILE A 171 -39.90 45.40 50.81
C ILE A 171 -40.25 45.74 49.35
N SER A 172 -41.43 46.30 49.10
CA SER A 172 -41.88 46.67 47.76
C SER A 172 -41.05 47.83 47.21
N LEU A 173 -40.78 48.85 48.05
CA LEU A 173 -39.95 50.00 47.69
C LEU A 173 -38.47 49.62 47.53
N PHE A 174 -38.00 48.68 48.35
CA PHE A 174 -36.65 48.13 48.24
C PHE A 174 -36.44 47.39 46.91
N LEU A 175 -37.37 46.53 46.51
CA LEU A 175 -37.29 45.79 45.24
C LEU A 175 -37.34 46.71 44.01
N ILE A 176 -38.16 47.76 44.04
CA ILE A 176 -38.21 48.78 42.98
C ILE A 176 -36.86 49.51 42.88
N SER A 177 -36.26 49.84 44.03
CA SER A 177 -34.95 50.51 44.08
C SER A 177 -33.85 49.60 43.56
N PHE A 178 -33.85 48.32 43.91
CA PHE A 178 -32.95 47.31 43.37
C PHE A 178 -33.10 47.17 41.85
N GLU A 179 -34.33 47.04 41.34
CA GLU A 179 -34.60 46.93 39.90
C GLU A 179 -34.09 48.15 39.14
N ARG A 180 -34.31 49.35 39.67
CA ARG A 180 -33.79 50.59 39.07
C ARG A 180 -32.27 50.57 39.01
N GLN A 181 -31.59 50.20 40.09
CA GLN A 181 -30.13 50.12 40.14
C GLN A 181 -29.59 49.04 39.20
N ALA A 182 -30.25 47.88 39.13
CA ALA A 182 -29.88 46.80 38.23
C ALA A 182 -30.01 47.20 36.76
N LYS A 183 -31.03 48.00 36.42
CA LYS A 183 -31.19 48.59 35.08
C LYS A 183 -30.13 49.64 34.77
N ILE A 184 -29.81 50.54 35.72
CA ILE A 184 -28.75 51.56 35.55
C ILE A 184 -27.39 50.90 35.30
N LEU A 185 -27.11 49.80 36.01
CA LEU A 185 -25.87 49.04 35.90
C LEU A 185 -25.88 48.05 34.72
N ASN A 186 -26.95 48.01 33.91
CA ASN A 186 -27.16 47.05 32.82
C ASN A 186 -26.89 45.60 33.23
N LEU A 187 -27.33 45.20 34.43
CA LEU A 187 -27.12 43.84 34.93
C LEU A 187 -27.92 42.83 34.10
N PRO A 188 -27.32 41.71 33.65
CA PRO A 188 -28.04 40.62 33.02
C PRO A 188 -29.15 40.09 33.94
N LYS A 189 -30.38 39.96 33.42
CA LYS A 189 -31.56 39.51 34.21
C LYS A 189 -31.35 38.18 34.92
N ILE A 190 -30.57 37.28 34.32
CA ILE A 190 -30.22 35.97 34.90
C ILE A 190 -29.47 36.07 36.24
N CYS A 191 -28.77 37.18 36.48
CA CYS A 191 -28.03 37.42 37.71
C CYS A 191 -28.82 38.21 38.77
N TRP A 192 -30.03 38.68 38.48
CA TRP A 192 -30.76 39.55 39.41
C TRP A 192 -31.13 38.84 40.71
N VAL A 193 -31.56 37.59 40.61
CA VAL A 193 -31.98 36.80 41.78
C VAL A 193 -30.80 36.52 42.71
N THR A 194 -29.63 36.17 42.16
CA THR A 194 -28.44 35.87 42.97
C THR A 194 -27.91 37.10 43.70
N HIS A 195 -27.93 38.27 43.06
CA HIS A 195 -27.50 39.53 43.69
C HIS A 195 -28.52 40.07 44.70
N LEU A 196 -29.82 39.84 44.48
CA LEU A 196 -30.85 40.24 45.43
C LEU A 196 -30.75 39.42 46.72
N ILE A 197 -30.54 38.11 46.60
CA ILE A 197 -30.36 37.20 47.75
C ILE A 197 -29.13 37.59 48.58
N SER A 198 -28.06 38.07 47.96
CA SER A 198 -26.84 38.45 48.70
C SER A 198 -27.01 39.72 49.54
N ILE A 199 -27.96 40.60 49.22
CA ILE A 199 -28.16 41.88 49.93
C ILE A 199 -29.22 41.76 51.02
N LEU A 200 -30.19 40.87 50.84
CA LEU A 200 -31.29 40.70 51.80
C LEU A 200 -30.82 39.94 53.05
N PRO A 201 -31.20 40.41 54.26
CA PRO A 201 -30.96 39.67 55.50
C PRO A 201 -31.55 38.26 55.44
N SER A 202 -30.83 37.28 56.00
CA SER A 202 -31.18 35.85 55.96
C SER A 202 -32.56 35.53 56.54
N GLU A 203 -33.05 36.37 57.46
CA GLU A 203 -34.37 36.24 58.09
C GLU A 203 -35.52 36.38 57.07
N ILE A 204 -35.30 37.13 55.99
CA ILE A 204 -36.30 37.38 54.93
C ILE A 204 -36.18 36.34 53.81
N VAL A 205 -34.95 35.92 53.52
CA VAL A 205 -34.67 34.87 52.52
C VAL A 205 -35.33 33.55 52.95
N GLY A 206 -35.37 33.25 54.26
CA GLY A 206 -36.02 32.07 54.82
C GLY A 206 -37.55 32.01 54.66
N LEU A 207 -38.24 33.16 54.60
CA LEU A 207 -39.71 33.21 54.51
C LEU A 207 -40.26 32.92 53.10
N ASN A 208 -39.42 32.96 52.06
CA ASN A 208 -39.85 32.73 50.67
C ASN A 208 -39.48 31.35 50.10
N ILE A 209 -38.52 30.64 50.69
CA ILE A 209 -38.23 29.25 50.30
C ILE A 209 -39.37 28.30 50.70
N PHE A 210 -40.10 28.59 51.79
CA PHE A 210 -41.23 27.77 52.25
C PHE A 210 -42.57 28.07 51.52
N ARG A 211 -42.78 29.28 50.97
CA ARG A 211 -44.04 29.63 50.25
C ARG A 211 -44.03 29.29 48.76
N ILE A 212 -42.87 29.13 48.13
CA ILE A 212 -42.80 28.65 46.73
C ILE A 212 -42.90 27.11 46.69
N SER A 213 -42.46 26.40 47.75
CA SER A 213 -42.59 24.94 47.84
C SER A 213 -44.01 24.45 48.20
N LEU A 214 -44.83 25.28 48.90
CA LEU A 214 -46.22 24.93 49.28
C LEU A 214 -47.30 25.39 48.30
N ARG A 215 -46.95 25.83 47.08
CA ARG A 215 -47.92 26.03 45.97
C ARG A 215 -47.68 25.06 44.80
N HIS A 216 -47.16 23.87 45.09
CA HIS A 216 -47.12 22.79 44.09
C HIS A 216 -47.58 21.42 44.60
N ARG A 217 -48.17 21.33 45.82
CA ARG A 217 -48.74 20.08 46.31
C ARG A 217 -49.90 20.33 47.27
N SER A 218 -51.11 20.24 46.74
CA SER A 218 -52.46 20.11 47.38
C SER A 218 -53.44 21.06 46.70
N SER A 219 -54.60 20.65 46.18
CA SER A 219 -55.15 19.32 46.01
C SER A 219 -56.31 19.46 45.02
N LYS A 220 -56.50 18.42 44.21
CA LYS A 220 -57.74 18.14 43.51
C LYS A 220 -58.83 17.79 44.55
N TYR A 221 -60.08 18.00 44.14
CA TYR A 221 -61.33 17.44 44.69
C TYR A 221 -62.06 18.17 45.85
N LEU A 222 -63.34 18.49 45.55
CA LEU A 222 -64.55 18.57 46.41
C LEU A 222 -65.02 19.93 46.98
N LEU A 223 -66.04 20.49 46.29
CA LEU A 223 -67.40 20.84 46.76
C LEU A 223 -67.63 21.55 48.13
N HIS A 224 -67.82 22.89 48.06
CA HIS A 224 -68.94 23.73 48.60
C HIS A 224 -69.33 23.70 50.12
N PRO A 225 -70.18 24.65 50.62
CA PRO A 225 -69.80 25.91 51.29
C PRO A 225 -70.28 26.03 52.77
N VAL A 226 -69.78 27.00 53.55
CA VAL A 226 -70.60 27.69 54.58
C VAL A 226 -70.16 29.15 54.73
N TYR A 227 -71.15 30.03 54.75
CA TYR A 227 -71.11 31.50 54.78
C TYR A 227 -70.49 32.12 56.04
N PHE A 228 -69.79 33.25 55.87
CA PHE A 228 -69.95 34.40 56.78
C PHE A 228 -69.73 35.71 56.00
N HIS A 229 -70.73 36.59 56.04
CA HIS A 229 -70.71 37.95 55.49
C HIS A 229 -69.88 38.89 56.38
N PHE A 230 -69.03 39.76 55.81
CA PHE A 230 -69.21 41.22 55.90
C PHE A 230 -68.24 42.00 54.99
N THR A 231 -68.87 42.91 54.22
CA THR A 231 -68.44 44.13 53.51
C THR A 231 -66.97 44.58 53.48
N GLY A 232 -66.49 44.93 52.27
CA GLY A 232 -65.34 45.83 52.09
C GLY A 232 -64.82 45.84 50.65
N ARG A 233 -65.12 46.90 49.89
CA ARG A 233 -64.66 47.15 48.51
C ARG A 233 -63.12 47.15 48.44
N THR A 234 -62.55 46.38 47.51
CA THR A 234 -61.36 46.67 46.67
C THR A 234 -60.75 45.36 46.15
N ASN A 235 -61.29 44.79 45.08
CA ASN A 235 -60.66 43.65 44.41
C ASN A 235 -60.92 43.68 42.90
N MET A 236 -60.30 44.66 42.24
CA MET A 236 -60.31 44.75 40.78
C MET A 236 -58.93 45.04 40.18
N VAL A 237 -57.85 44.85 40.95
CA VAL A 237 -56.46 45.04 40.48
C VAL A 237 -55.67 43.72 40.46
N LEU A 238 -56.13 42.67 41.16
CA LEU A 238 -55.42 41.38 41.24
C LEU A 238 -55.75 40.40 40.10
N TYR A 239 -56.77 40.69 39.28
CA TYR A 239 -57.11 39.85 38.12
C TYR A 239 -56.35 40.22 36.84
N THR A 240 -55.85 41.45 36.72
CA THR A 240 -55.16 41.92 35.51
C THR A 240 -53.68 41.55 35.48
N VAL A 241 -53.04 41.35 36.64
CA VAL A 241 -51.66 40.86 36.72
C VAL A 241 -51.58 39.33 36.50
N TRP A 242 -52.66 38.61 36.77
CA TRP A 242 -52.78 37.16 36.54
C TRP A 242 -52.78 36.77 35.05
N LEU A 243 -53.25 37.66 34.16
CA LEU A 243 -53.27 37.43 32.71
C LEU A 243 -51.92 37.74 32.01
N MET A 244 -50.99 38.45 32.66
CA MET A 244 -49.69 38.78 32.05
C MET A 244 -48.64 37.66 32.11
N PHE A 245 -48.93 36.54 32.78
CA PHE A 245 -47.95 35.46 32.98
C PHE A 245 -48.38 34.08 32.46
N GLN A 246 -49.47 33.99 31.68
CA GLN A 246 -50.07 32.70 31.30
C GLN A 246 -49.99 32.32 29.80
N PHE A 247 -49.11 32.90 28.98
CA PHE A 247 -48.84 32.33 27.63
C PHE A 247 -47.39 32.51 27.17
N PRO A 248 -46.61 31.41 27.07
CA PRO A 248 -45.41 31.32 26.27
C PRO A 248 -45.74 30.65 24.94
N LEU A 249 -45.73 31.36 23.81
CA LEU A 249 -45.74 30.72 22.48
C LEU A 249 -44.94 31.57 21.47
N PHE A 250 -43.89 30.93 20.96
CA PHE A 250 -43.42 30.97 19.56
C PHE A 250 -43.09 32.34 18.92
N ILE A 251 -41.79 32.64 18.82
CA ILE A 251 -40.93 32.51 17.62
C ILE A 251 -39.47 32.68 18.07
#